data_AF-A0A6I1R5K1-F1
#
_entry.id   AF-A0A6I1R5K1-F1
#
_cell.length_a   1.000
_cell.length_b   1.000
_cell.length_c   1.000
_cell.angle_alpha   90.00
_cell.angle_beta   90.00
_cell.angle_gamma   90.00
#
_symmetry.space_group_name_H-M   'P 1'
#
loop_
_entity.id
_entity.type
_entity.pdbx_description
1 polymer ?
#
loop_
_entity_poly.entity_id
_entity_poly.type
_entity_poly.pdbx_seq_one_letter_code
_entity_poly.pdbx_strand_id
1 'polypeptide(L)'
;MSELDLLKAGERQMTICNACRYCEGYCAVFPAMELRRTFTKADLTYLANLCFDCRDCYYACQYAPPHEFGVNIPKLMAELRTETYRRYSWPAILSALFKRNGLAVTLITAAALLMILALVLAFRGSDVLLATHLGEGAFY
;
A
#
# COMPACT_ATOMS: atom_id res chain seq x y z
N MET A 1 -14.82 -0.85 5.39
CA MET A 1 -14.86 -0.32 6.76
C MET A 1 -14.78 1.20 6.68
N SER A 2 -15.45 1.92 7.57
CA SER A 2 -15.26 3.38 7.67
C SER A 2 -13.92 3.70 8.32
N GLU A 3 -13.44 4.94 8.21
CA GLU A 3 -12.22 5.38 8.92
C GLU A 3 -12.37 5.21 10.44
N LEU A 4 -13.55 5.51 11.00
CA LEU A 4 -13.80 5.36 12.42
C LEU A 4 -13.67 3.89 12.86
N ASP A 5 -14.15 2.96 12.05
CA ASP A 5 -14.01 1.53 12.33
C ASP A 5 -12.55 1.09 12.30
N LEU A 6 -11.75 1.62 11.35
CA LEU A 6 -10.32 1.35 11.26
C LEU A 6 -9.57 1.90 12.47
N LEU A 7 -9.90 3.10 12.94
CA LEU A 7 -9.26 3.69 14.13
C LEU A 7 -9.60 2.89 15.39
N LYS A 8 -10.85 2.47 15.58
CA LYS A 8 -11.27 1.60 16.70
C LYS A 8 -10.58 0.23 16.63
N ALA A 9 -10.52 -0.36 15.44
CA ALA A 9 -9.81 -1.62 15.24
C ALA A 9 -8.30 -1.47 15.49
N GLY A 10 -7.73 -0.32 15.11
CA GLY A 10 -6.34 0.02 15.35
C GLY A 10 -6.03 0.12 16.82
N GLU A 11 -6.80 0.89 17.57
CA GLU A 11 -6.63 1.02 19.01
C GLU A 11 -6.69 -0.34 19.71
N ARG A 12 -7.70 -1.16 19.40
CA ARG A 12 -7.84 -2.51 19.96
C ARG A 12 -6.66 -3.41 19.63
N GLN A 13 -6.32 -3.55 18.35
CA GLN A 13 -5.29 -4.51 17.92
C GLN A 13 -3.88 -4.09 18.38
N MET A 14 -3.59 -2.78 18.38
CA MET A 14 -2.31 -2.28 18.87
C MET A 14 -2.19 -2.42 20.39
N THR A 15 -3.28 -2.27 21.13
CA THR A 15 -3.32 -2.56 22.58
C THR A 15 -3.01 -4.04 22.86
N ILE A 16 -3.63 -4.96 22.11
CA ILE A 16 -3.33 -6.41 22.22
C ILE A 16 -1.86 -6.70 21.84
N CYS A 17 -1.38 -6.09 20.76
CA CYS A 17 -0.01 -6.26 20.28
C CYS A 17 1.02 -5.80 21.33
N ASN A 18 0.84 -4.59 21.90
CA ASN A 18 1.76 -4.04 22.89
C ASN A 18 1.66 -4.75 24.25
N ALA A 19 0.52 -5.36 24.57
CA ALA A 19 0.40 -6.21 25.76
C ALA A 19 1.14 -7.55 25.60
N CYS A 20 1.05 -8.17 24.41
CA CYS A 20 1.59 -9.51 24.15
C CYS A 20 3.10 -9.52 23.89
N ARG A 21 3.58 -8.60 23.04
CA ARG A 21 5.00 -8.41 22.67
C ARG A 21 5.75 -9.65 22.14
N TYR A 22 5.09 -10.79 21.96
CA TYR A 22 5.74 -12.05 21.55
C TYR A 22 6.55 -11.94 20.25
N CYS A 23 6.05 -11.15 19.29
CA CYS A 23 6.68 -10.96 17.98
C CYS A 23 7.53 -9.68 17.87
N GLU A 24 7.92 -9.06 18.99
CA GLU A 24 8.60 -7.75 18.98
C GLU A 24 9.89 -7.72 18.16
N GLY A 25 10.67 -8.80 18.19
CA GLY A 25 11.92 -8.92 17.43
C GLY A 25 11.75 -9.08 15.92
N TYR A 26 10.54 -9.38 15.42
CA TYR A 26 10.26 -9.53 14.00
C TYR A 26 9.85 -8.21 13.32
N CYS A 27 9.43 -7.21 14.10
CA CYS A 27 8.81 -6.00 13.55
C CYS A 27 9.70 -4.79 13.76
N ALA A 28 10.26 -4.24 12.68
CA ALA A 28 11.07 -3.02 12.74
C ALA A 28 10.30 -1.77 13.22
N VAL A 29 8.96 -1.80 13.19
CA VAL A 29 8.10 -0.72 13.71
C VAL A 29 7.92 -0.81 15.22
N PHE A 30 8.20 -1.97 15.82
CA PHE A 30 7.93 -2.24 17.23
C PHE A 30 8.59 -1.23 18.19
N PRO A 31 9.86 -0.81 18.01
CA PRO A 31 10.49 0.18 18.88
C PRO A 31 9.76 1.52 18.93
N ALA A 32 9.11 1.93 17.83
CA ALA A 32 8.25 3.11 17.84
C ALA A 32 6.92 2.80 18.54
N MET A 33 6.34 1.63 18.25
CA MET A 33 5.04 1.21 18.76
C MET A 33 5.00 1.09 20.29
N GLU A 34 6.02 0.47 20.88
CA GLU A 34 6.04 0.13 22.31
C GLU A 34 6.07 1.33 23.26
N LEU A 35 6.53 2.48 22.75
CA LEU A 35 6.60 3.74 23.51
C LEU A 35 5.20 4.33 23.78
N ARG A 36 4.14 3.75 23.21
CA ARG A 36 2.76 4.25 23.27
C ARG A 36 1.90 3.37 24.17
N ARG A 37 1.20 4.00 25.12
CA ARG A 37 0.21 3.34 25.98
C ARG A 37 -1.22 3.49 25.45
N THR A 38 -1.46 4.54 24.69
CA THR A 38 -2.71 4.84 24.01
C THR A 38 -2.40 5.06 22.53
N PHE A 39 -3.24 4.51 21.65
CA PHE A 39 -3.02 4.60 20.21
C PHE A 39 -3.98 5.60 19.59
N THR A 40 -3.58 6.88 19.62
CA THR A 40 -4.39 7.95 19.04
C THR A 40 -4.44 7.84 17.52
N LYS A 41 -5.34 8.59 16.89
CA LYS A 41 -5.37 8.71 15.42
C LYS A 41 -4.03 9.12 14.83
N ALA A 42 -3.31 10.05 15.47
CA ALA A 42 -2.01 10.51 15.01
C ALA A 42 -0.97 9.38 15.10
N ASP A 43 -0.98 8.62 16.19
CA ASP A 43 -0.08 7.48 16.38
C ASP A 43 -0.34 6.38 15.35
N LEU A 44 -1.61 6.01 15.13
CA LEU A 44 -1.99 5.01 14.14
C LEU A 44 -1.63 5.46 12.72
N THR A 45 -1.82 6.75 12.41
CA THR A 45 -1.41 7.35 11.12
C THR A 45 0.10 7.25 10.93
N TYR A 46 0.88 7.58 11.97
CA TYR A 46 2.33 7.51 11.95
C TYR A 46 2.83 6.06 11.79
N LEU A 47 2.33 5.13 12.62
CA LEU A 47 2.71 3.72 12.58
C LEU A 47 2.32 3.05 11.24
N ALA A 48 1.17 3.41 10.67
CA ALA A 48 0.73 2.90 9.36
C ALA A 48 1.69 3.28 8.21
N ASN A 49 2.35 4.45 8.32
CA ASN A 49 3.34 4.92 7.36
C ASN A 49 4.78 4.48 7.69
N LEU A 50 5.03 3.96 8.90
CA LEU A 50 6.26 3.22 9.21
C LEU A 50 6.19 1.74 8.80
N CYS A 51 4.98 1.18 8.68
CA CYS A 51 4.79 -0.23 8.37
C CYS A 51 5.08 -0.55 6.89
N PHE A 52 6.03 -1.47 6.66
CA PHE A 52 6.43 -1.94 5.33
C PHE A 52 5.64 -3.15 4.80
N ASP A 53 4.62 -3.63 5.51
CA ASP A 53 3.84 -4.83 5.13
C ASP A 53 4.73 -6.08 4.85
N CYS A 54 5.80 -6.28 5.62
CA CYS A 54 6.63 -7.50 5.52
C CYS A 54 5.94 -8.77 6.04
N ARG A 55 4.94 -8.60 6.92
CA ARG A 55 4.06 -9.65 7.49
C ARG A 55 4.72 -10.65 8.44
N ASP A 56 5.99 -10.52 8.79
CA ASP A 56 6.63 -11.41 9.77
C ASP A 56 5.91 -11.40 11.13
N CYS A 57 5.48 -10.22 11.59
CA CYS A 57 4.69 -10.11 12.82
C CYS A 57 3.34 -10.84 12.75
N TYR A 58 2.73 -10.96 11.57
CA TYR A 58 1.48 -11.68 11.38
C TYR A 58 1.69 -13.18 11.46
N TYR A 59 2.73 -13.71 10.78
CA TYR A 59 3.04 -15.14 10.81
C TYR A 59 3.48 -15.63 12.19
N ALA A 60 4.14 -14.77 12.98
CA ALA A 60 4.54 -15.07 14.35
C ALA A 60 3.45 -14.77 15.41
N CYS A 61 2.29 -14.22 15.03
CA CYS A 61 1.29 -13.75 15.98
C CYS A 61 0.49 -14.91 16.59
N GLN A 62 0.49 -15.01 17.92
CA GLN A 62 -0.34 -15.97 18.68
C GLN A 62 -1.85 -15.72 18.51
N TYR A 63 -2.22 -14.49 18.15
CA TYR A 63 -3.60 -14.02 18.08
C TYR A 63 -4.07 -13.72 16.65
N ALA A 64 -3.30 -14.13 15.63
CA ALA A 64 -3.75 -14.09 14.26
C ALA A 64 -4.96 -15.02 14.05
N PRO A 65 -5.81 -14.75 13.03
CA PRO A 65 -6.88 -15.68 12.67
C PRO A 65 -6.35 -17.12 12.49
N PRO A 66 -7.07 -18.14 12.99
CA PRO A 66 -8.47 -18.14 13.41
C PRO A 66 -8.74 -17.76 14.89
N HIS A 67 -7.74 -17.28 15.64
CA HIS A 67 -7.94 -16.87 17.03
C HIS A 67 -9.04 -15.79 17.15
N GLU A 68 -9.83 -15.82 18.23
CA GLU A 68 -10.99 -14.92 18.44
C GLU A 68 -10.63 -13.42 18.40
N PHE A 69 -9.39 -13.09 18.78
CA PHE A 69 -8.90 -11.71 18.70
C PHE A 69 -8.68 -11.23 17.27
N GLY A 70 -8.39 -12.14 16.32
CA GLY A 70 -8.27 -11.87 14.89
C GLY A 70 -7.25 -10.77 14.56
N VAL A 71 -6.11 -10.74 15.26
CA VAL A 71 -5.09 -9.70 15.08
C VAL A 71 -4.46 -9.81 13.70
N ASN A 72 -4.57 -8.75 12.91
CA ASN A 72 -3.95 -8.62 11.60
C ASN A 72 -3.41 -7.20 11.41
N ILE A 73 -2.25 -6.95 12.02
CA ILE A 73 -1.56 -5.65 11.98
C ILE A 73 -1.22 -5.23 10.53
N PRO A 74 -0.66 -6.09 9.66
CA PRO A 74 -0.28 -5.64 8.32
C PRO A 74 -1.48 -5.18 7.48
N LYS A 75 -2.60 -5.92 7.53
CA LYS A 75 -3.85 -5.52 6.85
C LYS A 75 -4.38 -4.19 7.39
N LEU A 76 -4.47 -4.06 8.72
CA LEU A 76 -4.93 -2.83 9.37
C LEU A 76 -4.07 -1.62 8.98
N MET A 77 -2.74 -1.75 9.01
CA MET A 77 -1.82 -0.68 8.65
C MET A 77 -1.91 -0.32 7.16
N ALA A 78 -2.10 -1.29 6.28
CA ALA A 78 -2.31 -1.04 4.86
C ALA A 78 -3.62 -0.27 4.59
N GLU A 79 -4.71 -0.62 5.28
CA GLU A 79 -6.00 0.06 5.18
C GLU A 79 -5.91 1.50 5.73
N LEU A 80 -5.29 1.69 6.90
CA LEU A 80 -5.05 3.02 7.47
C LEU A 80 -4.19 3.89 6.56
N ARG A 81 -3.09 3.35 6.03
CA ARG A 81 -2.20 4.07 5.09
C ARG A 81 -2.93 4.50 3.83
N THR A 82 -3.79 3.65 3.28
CA THR A 82 -4.61 4.00 2.11
C THR A 82 -5.53 5.20 2.40
N GLU A 83 -6.12 5.26 3.59
CA GLU A 83 -6.94 6.42 4.00
C GLU A 83 -6.11 7.70 4.13
N THR A 84 -4.85 7.60 4.56
CA THR A 84 -3.94 8.76 4.59
C THR A 84 -3.66 9.30 3.18
N TYR A 85 -3.46 8.42 2.19
CA TYR A 85 -3.25 8.85 0.80
C TYR A 85 -4.47 9.59 0.25
N ARG A 86 -5.66 9.06 0.50
CA ARG A 86 -6.92 9.71 0.13
C ARG A 86 -7.01 11.11 0.74
N ARG A 87 -6.77 11.22 2.04
CA ARG A 87 -6.89 12.47 2.81
C ARG A 87 -5.90 13.55 2.40
N TYR A 88 -4.64 13.17 2.17
CA TYR A 88 -3.55 14.09 1.87
C TYR A 88 -3.27 14.20 0.37
N SER A 89 -4.09 13.60 -0.49
CA SER A 89 -3.96 13.73 -1.94
C SER A 89 -4.28 15.16 -2.40
N TRP A 90 -3.43 15.69 -3.27
CA TRP A 90 -3.64 16.95 -3.95
C TRP A 90 -3.49 16.74 -5.47
N PRO A 91 -4.40 17.27 -6.31
CA PRO A 91 -5.61 18.02 -5.97
C PRO A 91 -6.73 17.12 -5.42
N ALA A 92 -7.53 17.65 -4.48
CA ALA A 92 -8.53 16.88 -3.72
C ALA A 92 -9.62 16.21 -4.58
N ILE A 93 -9.89 16.73 -5.77
CA ILE A 93 -10.84 16.15 -6.74
C ILE A 93 -10.40 14.74 -7.17
N LEU A 94 -9.10 14.49 -7.20
CA LEU A 94 -8.52 13.20 -7.56
C LEU A 94 -8.51 12.21 -6.39
N SER A 95 -8.84 12.63 -5.16
CA SER A 95 -8.87 11.73 -3.98
C SER A 95 -9.82 10.55 -4.17
N ALA A 96 -10.88 10.72 -4.96
CA ALA A 96 -11.84 9.68 -5.27
C ALA A 96 -11.21 8.53 -6.07
N LEU A 97 -10.18 8.80 -6.88
CA LEU A 97 -9.48 7.78 -7.66
C LEU A 97 -8.81 6.73 -6.77
N PHE A 98 -8.48 7.04 -5.51
CA PHE A 98 -7.90 6.06 -4.58
C PHE A 98 -8.92 5.04 -4.06
N LYS A 99 -10.23 5.25 -4.25
CA LYS A 99 -11.27 4.30 -3.83
C LYS A 99 -11.59 3.34 -4.97
N ARG A 100 -11.25 2.06 -4.82
CA ARG A 100 -11.45 1.01 -5.85
C ARG A 100 -10.86 1.44 -7.20
N ASN A 101 -9.58 1.78 -7.16
CA ASN A 101 -8.84 2.43 -8.23
C ASN A 101 -8.50 1.54 -9.44
N GLY A 102 -8.76 0.23 -9.38
CA GLY A 102 -8.32 -0.74 -10.40
C GLY A 102 -8.70 -0.33 -11.83
N LEU A 103 -9.94 0.06 -12.06
CA LEU A 103 -10.39 0.48 -13.40
C LEU A 103 -9.70 1.76 -13.87
N ALA A 104 -9.56 2.76 -12.99
CA ALA A 104 -8.89 4.01 -13.32
C ALA A 104 -7.40 3.78 -13.63
N VAL A 105 -6.70 2.98 -12.82
CA VAL A 105 -5.30 2.61 -13.03
C VAL A 105 -5.14 1.89 -14.37
N THR A 106 -6.00 0.91 -14.68
CA THR A 106 -5.95 0.20 -15.96
C THR A 106 -6.15 1.15 -17.14
N LEU A 107 -7.16 2.02 -17.10
CA LEU A 107 -7.44 2.95 -18.19
C LEU A 107 -6.32 3.98 -18.37
N ILE A 108 -5.80 4.57 -17.29
CA ILE A 108 -4.69 5.53 -17.33
C ILE A 108 -3.44 4.86 -17.90
N THR A 109 -3.14 3.64 -17.46
CA THR A 109 -1.97 2.88 -17.94
C THR A 109 -2.09 2.55 -19.42
N ALA A 110 -3.26 2.05 -19.85
CA ALA A 110 -3.52 1.77 -21.26
C ALA A 110 -3.42 3.03 -22.13
N ALA A 111 -4.01 4.15 -21.69
CA ALA A 111 -3.94 5.42 -22.39
C ALA A 111 -2.50 5.95 -22.48
N ALA A 112 -1.71 5.83 -21.41
CA ALA A 112 -0.31 6.23 -21.39
C ALA A 112 0.52 5.38 -22.37
N LEU A 113 0.33 4.06 -22.41
CA LEU A 113 1.01 3.18 -23.36
C LEU A 113 0.65 3.52 -24.81
N LEU A 114 -0.64 3.72 -25.10
CA LEU A 114 -1.11 4.11 -26.43
C LEU A 114 -0.54 5.47 -26.85
N MET A 115 -0.52 6.44 -25.93
CA MET A 115 0.06 7.76 -26.17
C MET A 115 1.55 7.64 -26.48
N ILE A 116 2.32 6.88 -25.70
CA ILE A 116 3.75 6.67 -25.94
C ILE A 116 3.96 6.05 -27.33
N LEU A 117 3.23 4.99 -27.67
CA LEU A 117 3.34 4.34 -28.98
C LEU A 117 2.99 5.31 -30.12
N ALA A 118 1.92 6.10 -29.98
CA ALA A 118 1.54 7.11 -30.97
C ALA A 118 2.62 8.19 -31.13
N LEU A 119 3.24 8.65 -30.04
CA LEU A 119 4.34 9.61 -30.08
C LEU A 119 5.58 9.01 -30.77
N VAL A 120 5.93 7.75 -30.50
CA VAL A 120 7.03 7.06 -31.19
C VAL A 120 6.76 7.01 -32.70
N LEU A 121 5.55 6.61 -33.11
CA LEU A 121 5.16 6.57 -34.52
C LEU A 121 5.22 7.96 -35.18
N ALA A 122 4.76 9.00 -34.49
CA ALA A 122 4.73 10.35 -35.01
C ALA A 122 6.14 10.96 -35.18
N PHE A 123 7.05 10.72 -34.23
CA PHE A 123 8.36 11.37 -34.20
C PHE A 123 9.52 10.53 -34.77
N ARG A 124 9.39 9.20 -34.77
CA ARG A 124 10.47 8.29 -35.22
C ARG A 124 10.09 7.49 -36.47
N GLY A 125 8.83 7.58 -36.91
CA GLY A 125 8.32 6.84 -38.06
C GLY A 125 7.91 5.41 -37.71
N SER A 126 7.14 4.79 -38.62
CA SER A 126 6.62 3.42 -38.46
C SER A 126 7.72 2.36 -38.41
N ASP A 127 8.86 2.63 -39.04
CA ASP A 127 9.93 1.65 -39.23
C ASP A 127 10.58 1.22 -37.90
N VAL A 128 10.48 2.07 -36.88
CA VAL A 128 11.00 1.76 -35.53
C VAL A 128 10.17 0.68 -34.82
N LEU A 129 8.89 0.50 -35.19
CA LEU A 129 8.01 -0.48 -34.55
C LEU A 129 7.57 -1.62 -35.47
N LEU A 130 7.55 -1.39 -36.78
CA LEU A 130 6.92 -2.29 -37.75
C LEU A 130 7.88 -2.84 -38.81
N ALA A 131 9.13 -2.35 -38.90
CA ALA A 131 10.10 -2.87 -39.85
C ALA A 131 10.89 -4.05 -39.28
N THR A 132 11.44 -4.86 -40.17
CA THR A 132 12.43 -5.88 -39.82
C THR A 132 13.77 -5.23 -39.51
N HIS A 133 14.24 -5.35 -38.27
CA HIS A 133 15.52 -4.78 -37.83
C HIS A 133 16.66 -5.77 -38.13
N LEU A 134 17.46 -5.49 -39.16
CA LEU A 134 18.60 -6.33 -39.60
C LEU A 134 19.98 -5.73 -39.24
N GLY A 135 20.03 -4.80 -38.28
CA GLY A 135 21.24 -4.08 -37.88
C GLY A 135 22.08 -4.77 -36.80
N GLU A 136 23.23 -4.20 -36.49
CA GLU A 136 24.12 -4.68 -35.42
C GLU A 136 23.38 -4.66 -34.06
N GLY A 137 23.26 -5.84 -33.42
CA GLY A 137 22.46 -6.02 -32.20
C GLY A 137 21.04 -6.58 -32.43
N ALA A 138 20.63 -6.87 -33.67
CA ALA A 138 19.45 -7.68 -33.94
C ALA A 138 19.67 -9.12 -33.45
N PHE A 139 18.62 -9.71 -32.86
CA PHE A 139 18.67 -11.10 -32.35
C PHE A 139 18.74 -12.15 -33.47
N TYR A 140 18.47 -11.76 -34.72
CA TYR A 140 18.52 -12.58 -35.94
C TYR A 140 19.06 -11.77 -37.12
#